data_AF-A0AAE1IYN2-F1
#
_entry.id   AF-A0AAE1IYN2-F1
#
_cell.length_a   1.000
_cell.length_b   1.000
_cell.length_c   1.000
_cell.angle_alpha   90.00
_cell.angle_beta   90.00
_cell.angle_gamma   90.00
#
_symmetry.space_group_name_H-M   'P 1'
#
loop_
_entity.id
_entity.type
_entity.pdbx_description
1 polymer ?
#
loop_
_entity_poly.entity_id
_entity_poly.type
_entity_poly.pdbx_seq_one_letter_code
_entity_poly.pdbx_strand_id
1 'polypeptide(L)'
;MRRFNPKWYEEFGSWLEYSGSKDACFCLYCYLLDMEVGGSGSTQEAFISVGFKKWHKKDRIKVRVGDHKSAHNRCYQACQDLMKQNQHIDVAFLYISEQQIIDYCNQLKTFLDCARYLLRNGQPFGDMMNL
;
A
#
# COMPACT_ATOMS: atom_id res chain seq x y z
N MET A 1 -0.64 -1.02 38.84
CA MET A 1 -0.14 -0.71 37.49
C MET A 1 -1.09 -1.33 36.47
N ARG A 2 -1.64 -0.54 35.52
CA ARG A 2 -2.43 -1.09 34.41
C ARG A 2 -1.42 -1.56 33.36
N ARG A 3 -1.54 -2.81 32.89
CA ARG A 3 -0.65 -3.45 31.93
C ARG A 3 -1.47 -4.00 30.77
N PHE A 4 -0.80 -4.37 29.67
CA PHE A 4 -1.43 -5.12 28.59
C PHE A 4 -2.15 -6.37 29.13
N ASN A 5 -3.31 -6.69 28.54
CA ASN A 5 -4.09 -7.87 28.87
C ASN A 5 -3.98 -8.89 27.71
N PRO A 6 -3.27 -10.01 27.88
CA PRO A 6 -3.11 -11.02 26.84
C PRO A 6 -4.41 -11.58 26.27
N LYS A 7 -5.51 -11.56 27.04
CA LYS A 7 -6.84 -11.96 26.54
C LYS A 7 -7.33 -11.09 25.38
N TRP A 8 -6.72 -9.94 25.14
CA TRP A 8 -7.01 -9.13 23.95
C TRP A 8 -6.66 -9.85 22.65
N TYR A 9 -5.73 -10.80 22.67
CA TYR A 9 -5.44 -11.64 21.50
C TYR A 9 -6.58 -12.57 21.12
N GLU A 10 -7.43 -12.98 22.06
CA GLU A 10 -8.62 -13.79 21.75
C GLU A 10 -9.61 -13.03 20.84
N GLU A 11 -9.66 -11.70 20.94
CA GLU A 11 -10.57 -10.86 20.15
C GLU A 11 -9.88 -10.16 18.97
N PHE A 12 -8.59 -9.81 19.11
CA PHE A 12 -7.87 -8.97 18.16
C PHE A 12 -6.57 -9.62 17.62
N GLY A 13 -6.36 -10.90 17.88
CA GLY A 13 -5.09 -11.58 17.59
C GLY A 13 -4.72 -11.66 16.12
N SER A 14 -5.67 -11.44 15.21
CA SER A 14 -5.40 -11.38 13.77
C SER A 14 -4.65 -10.12 13.33
N TRP A 15 -4.54 -9.09 14.18
CA TRP A 15 -3.91 -7.82 13.78
C TRP A 15 -3.26 -7.00 14.90
N LEU A 16 -3.64 -7.22 16.16
CA LEU A 16 -3.09 -6.48 17.29
C LEU A 16 -1.73 -7.08 17.66
N GLU A 17 -0.72 -6.23 17.78
CA GLU A 17 0.61 -6.64 18.21
C GLU A 17 1.00 -5.91 19.49
N TYR A 18 1.74 -6.56 20.39
CA TYR A 18 2.24 -5.94 21.62
C TYR A 18 3.76 -5.94 21.62
N SER A 19 4.36 -4.78 21.82
CA SER A 19 5.80 -4.63 22.00
C SER A 19 6.14 -4.55 23.48
N GLY A 20 6.87 -5.54 23.99
CA GLY A 20 7.33 -5.56 25.38
C GLY A 20 8.32 -4.44 25.71
N SER A 21 9.18 -4.07 24.77
CA SER A 21 10.15 -2.97 24.96
C SER A 21 9.47 -1.60 25.04
N LYS A 22 8.41 -1.40 24.24
CA LYS A 22 7.65 -0.15 24.25
C LYS A 22 6.50 -0.15 25.27
N ASP A 23 6.13 -1.30 25.85
CA ASP A 23 4.90 -1.51 26.62
C ASP A 23 3.70 -0.85 25.91
N ALA A 24 3.44 -1.28 24.67
CA ALA A 24 2.46 -0.67 23.78
C ALA A 24 1.89 -1.65 22.76
N CYS A 25 0.65 -1.41 22.35
CA CYS A 25 0.02 -2.11 21.24
C CYS A 25 0.13 -1.37 19.91
N PHE A 26 0.25 -2.13 18.83
CA PHE A 26 0.35 -1.68 17.44
C PHE A 26 -0.65 -2.46 16.57
N CYS A 27 -0.93 -1.93 15.37
CA CYS A 27 -1.68 -2.65 14.35
C CYS A 27 -0.69 -3.19 13.31
N LEU A 28 -0.54 -4.51 13.24
CA LEU A 28 0.38 -5.22 12.32
C LEU A 28 0.31 -4.68 10.90
N TYR A 29 -0.86 -4.75 10.27
CA TYR A 29 -1.05 -4.31 8.90
C TYR A 29 -0.77 -2.82 8.71
N CYS A 30 -1.12 -2.02 9.71
CA CYS A 30 -1.10 -0.58 9.59
C CYS A 30 0.32 -0.01 9.69
N TYR A 31 1.17 -0.55 10.58
CA TYR A 31 2.55 -0.07 10.69
C TYR A 31 3.45 -0.62 9.58
N LEU A 32 3.11 -1.79 8.99
CA LEU A 32 3.89 -2.38 7.90
C LEU A 32 3.72 -1.63 6.58
N LEU A 33 2.50 -1.19 6.28
CA LEU A 33 2.19 -0.59 4.99
C LEU A 33 2.14 0.94 5.01
N ASP A 34 2.16 1.53 6.20
CA ASP A 34 2.11 2.98 6.48
C ASP A 34 1.35 3.77 5.39
N MET A 35 0.15 3.29 5.07
CA MET A 35 -0.63 3.93 4.03
C MET A 35 -1.03 5.29 4.60
N GLU A 36 -0.54 6.38 3.98
CA GLU A 36 -0.94 7.77 4.25
C GLU A 36 -2.43 7.95 3.91
N VAL A 37 -3.26 7.28 4.68
CA VAL A 37 -4.69 7.26 4.52
C VAL A 37 -5.21 8.49 5.23
N GLY A 38 -5.07 9.64 4.56
CA GLY A 38 -5.69 10.95 4.77
C GLY A 38 -6.52 11.15 6.05
N GLY A 39 -5.92 10.90 7.20
CA GLY A 39 -6.61 10.76 8.48
C GLY A 39 -5.65 11.13 9.59
N SER A 40 -5.30 12.43 9.64
CA SER A 40 -4.51 13.03 10.70
C SER A 40 -5.31 12.98 12.01
N GLY A 41 -5.25 11.84 12.70
CA GLY A 41 -5.89 11.64 13.98
C GLY A 41 -4.93 10.94 14.95
N SER A 42 -4.85 11.43 16.18
CA SER A 42 -3.97 10.91 17.25
C SER A 42 -4.09 9.41 17.52
N THR A 43 -5.19 8.77 17.12
CA THR A 43 -5.39 7.31 17.26
C THR A 43 -4.71 6.52 16.14
N GLN A 44 -4.57 7.09 14.95
CA GLN A 44 -3.85 6.47 13.82
C GLN A 44 -2.37 6.33 14.16
N GLU A 45 -1.74 7.44 14.57
CA GLU A 45 -0.33 7.48 15.01
C GLU A 45 -0.07 6.56 16.20
N ALA A 46 -1.05 6.43 17.12
CA ALA A 46 -0.93 5.55 18.28
C ALA A 46 -0.77 4.08 17.89
N PHE A 47 -1.41 3.59 16.83
CA PHE A 47 -1.29 2.18 16.43
C PHE A 47 -0.19 1.92 15.40
N ILE A 48 0.47 2.96 14.89
CA ILE A 48 1.52 2.86 13.87
C ILE A 48 2.90 3.12 14.47
N SER A 49 3.13 4.32 15.02
CA SER A 49 4.48 4.77 15.40
C SER A 49 4.65 4.91 16.91
N VAL A 50 3.68 5.52 17.60
CA VAL A 50 3.78 5.89 19.02
C VAL A 50 3.54 4.70 19.95
N GLY A 51 2.55 3.86 19.62
CA GLY A 51 2.11 2.75 20.44
C GLY A 51 0.91 3.09 21.34
N PHE A 52 -0.12 2.24 21.30
CA PHE A 52 -1.33 2.38 22.10
C PHE A 52 -1.10 1.82 23.51
N LYS A 53 -1.20 2.70 24.52
CA LYS A 53 -1.00 2.34 25.95
C LYS A 53 -2.23 2.56 26.84
N LYS A 54 -3.38 2.92 26.25
CA LYS A 54 -4.61 3.22 27.02
C LYS A 54 -5.32 1.91 27.40
N TRP A 55 -4.74 1.14 28.33
CA TRP A 55 -5.20 -0.20 28.75
C TRP A 55 -6.66 -0.28 29.20
N HIS A 56 -7.23 0.83 29.67
CA HIS A 56 -8.61 0.93 30.12
C HIS A 56 -9.60 1.30 29.01
N LYS A 57 -9.12 1.51 27.77
CA LYS A 57 -9.93 1.93 26.61
C LYS A 57 -9.92 0.83 25.54
N LYS A 58 -10.28 -0.40 25.92
CA LYS A 58 -10.41 -1.54 24.99
C LYS A 58 -11.32 -1.19 23.80
N ASP A 59 -12.36 -0.39 24.00
CA ASP A 59 -13.27 0.03 22.93
C ASP A 59 -12.58 0.83 21.81
N ARG A 60 -11.47 1.52 22.11
CA ARG A 60 -10.67 2.22 21.08
C ARG A 60 -9.93 1.24 20.16
N ILE A 61 -9.65 0.04 20.63
CA ILE A 61 -9.08 -1.06 19.82
C ILE A 61 -10.16 -1.59 18.89
N LYS A 62 -11.40 -1.78 19.39
CA LYS A 62 -12.54 -2.22 18.55
C LYS A 62 -12.81 -1.25 17.39
N VAL A 63 -12.83 0.05 17.69
CA VAL A 63 -13.05 1.11 16.69
C VAL A 63 -11.94 1.14 15.63
N ARG A 64 -10.74 0.62 15.91
CA ARG A 64 -9.61 0.65 14.97
C ARG A 64 -9.89 -0.12 13.68
N VAL A 65 -10.63 -1.24 13.78
CA VAL A 65 -11.03 -2.04 12.62
C VAL A 65 -11.98 -1.24 11.73
N GLY A 66 -12.91 -0.49 12.33
CA GLY A 66 -13.84 0.39 11.61
C GLY A 66 -14.70 -0.35 10.59
N ASP A 67 -15.18 0.38 9.58
CA ASP A 67 -15.92 -0.19 8.44
C ASP A 67 -14.98 -0.71 7.33
N HIS A 68 -15.56 -1.23 6.26
CA HIS A 68 -14.83 -1.75 5.10
C HIS A 68 -13.88 -0.74 4.40
N LYS A 69 -14.06 0.57 4.60
CA LYS A 69 -13.20 1.63 4.02
C LYS A 69 -12.16 2.17 5.01
N SER A 70 -12.15 1.65 6.24
CA SER A 70 -11.22 2.06 7.28
C SER A 70 -9.76 1.92 6.83
N ALA A 71 -8.88 2.71 7.43
CA ALA A 71 -7.45 2.59 7.18
C ALA A 71 -6.93 1.17 7.51
N HIS A 72 -7.49 0.53 8.53
CA HIS A 72 -7.12 -0.84 8.90
C HIS A 72 -7.49 -1.82 7.79
N ASN A 73 -8.73 -1.82 7.33
CA ASN A 73 -9.20 -2.77 6.31
C ASN A 73 -8.52 -2.57 4.96
N ARG A 74 -8.15 -1.33 4.62
CA ARG A 74 -7.31 -1.06 3.44
C ARG A 74 -5.90 -1.62 3.57
N CYS A 75 -5.24 -1.43 4.72
CA CYS A 75 -3.93 -2.04 4.96
C CYS A 75 -4.02 -3.56 4.99
N TYR A 76 -5.06 -4.11 5.63
CA TYR A 76 -5.32 -5.55 5.62
C TYR A 76 -5.45 -6.08 4.17
N GLN A 77 -6.27 -5.44 3.35
CA GLN A 77 -6.45 -5.84 1.95
C GLN A 77 -5.13 -5.75 1.16
N ALA A 78 -4.39 -4.65 1.31
CA ALA A 78 -3.09 -4.50 0.66
C ALA A 78 -2.07 -5.56 1.11
N CYS A 79 -2.07 -5.97 2.39
CA CYS A 79 -1.28 -7.11 2.85
C CYS A 79 -1.75 -8.42 2.22
N GLN A 80 -3.06 -8.65 2.10
CA GLN A 80 -3.59 -9.84 1.43
C GLN A 80 -3.16 -9.90 -0.04
N ASP A 81 -3.17 -8.76 -0.73
CA ASP A 81 -2.75 -8.67 -2.13
C ASP A 81 -1.23 -8.85 -2.27
N LEU A 82 -0.43 -8.32 -1.34
CA LEU A 82 1.01 -8.58 -1.28
C LEU A 82 1.32 -10.08 -1.13
N MET A 83 0.51 -10.83 -0.39
CA MET A 83 0.70 -12.28 -0.23
C MET A 83 0.30 -13.10 -1.47
N LYS A 84 -0.43 -12.52 -2.43
CA LYS A 84 -0.83 -13.17 -3.69
C LYS A 84 0.28 -13.08 -4.73
N GLN A 85 1.26 -13.99 -4.63
CA GLN A 85 2.43 -14.03 -5.51
C GLN A 85 2.10 -14.09 -7.00
N ASN A 86 0.98 -14.71 -7.38
CA ASN A 86 0.55 -14.78 -8.78
C ASN A 86 0.18 -13.42 -9.40
N GLN A 87 0.03 -12.37 -8.58
CA GLN A 87 -0.23 -11.00 -9.00
C GLN A 87 1.02 -10.11 -8.91
N HIS A 88 2.18 -10.70 -8.58
CA HIS A 88 3.43 -9.96 -8.49
C HIS A 88 3.93 -9.52 -9.85
N ILE A 89 4.70 -8.42 -9.86
CA ILE A 89 5.23 -7.83 -11.08
C ILE A 89 6.10 -8.82 -11.87
N ASP A 90 6.91 -9.62 -11.18
CA ASP A 90 7.78 -10.63 -11.79
C ASP A 90 6.97 -11.71 -12.51
N VAL A 91 5.83 -12.12 -11.93
CA VAL A 91 4.92 -13.07 -12.57
C VAL A 91 4.29 -12.47 -13.82
N ALA A 92 3.89 -11.20 -13.78
CA ALA A 92 3.43 -10.52 -14.99
C ALA A 92 4.51 -10.49 -16.08
N PHE A 93 5.78 -10.29 -15.71
CA PHE A 93 6.91 -10.32 -16.64
C PHE A 93 7.21 -11.72 -17.20
N LEU A 94 6.97 -12.80 -16.46
CA LEU A 94 7.10 -14.17 -16.98
C LEU A 94 6.18 -14.47 -18.16
N TYR A 95 5.02 -13.81 -18.21
CA TYR A 95 4.03 -13.99 -19.28
C TYR A 95 4.20 -13.00 -20.44
N ILE A 96 5.14 -12.04 -20.35
CA ILE A 96 5.48 -11.16 -21.46
C ILE A 96 6.50 -11.89 -22.33
N SER A 97 6.18 -12.11 -23.60
CA SER A 97 7.12 -12.71 -24.55
C SER A 97 8.22 -11.71 -24.94
N GLU A 98 9.40 -12.22 -25.33
CA GLU A 98 10.45 -11.38 -25.91
C GLU A 98 9.92 -10.53 -27.07
N GLN A 99 9.01 -11.09 -27.89
CA GLN A 99 8.38 -10.37 -28.99
C GLN A 99 7.58 -9.16 -28.51
N GLN A 100 6.81 -9.28 -27.42
CA GLN A 100 6.05 -8.17 -26.86
C GLN A 100 6.96 -7.05 -26.33
N ILE A 101 8.10 -7.41 -25.74
CA ILE A 101 9.12 -6.43 -25.31
C ILE A 101 9.71 -5.70 -26.52
N ILE A 102 10.09 -6.47 -27.56
CA ILE A 102 10.63 -5.93 -28.81
C ILE A 102 9.62 -4.98 -29.46
N ASP A 103 8.34 -5.37 -29.54
CA ASP A 103 7.27 -4.57 -30.14
C ASP A 103 7.07 -3.27 -29.36
N TYR A 104 7.04 -3.32 -28.02
CA TYR A 104 6.95 -2.14 -27.17
C TYR A 104 8.14 -1.20 -27.38
N CYS A 105 9.37 -1.73 -27.39
CA CYS A 105 10.58 -0.93 -27.63
C CYS A 105 10.58 -0.29 -29.02
N ASN A 106 10.12 -1.01 -30.05
CA ASN A 106 10.00 -0.48 -31.40
C ASN A 106 8.99 0.66 -31.48
N GLN A 107 7.81 0.50 -30.88
CA GLN A 107 6.79 1.55 -30.82
C GLN A 107 7.31 2.80 -30.09
N LEU A 108 7.99 2.63 -28.95
CA LEU A 108 8.58 3.74 -28.20
C LEU A 108 9.63 4.48 -29.03
N LYS A 109 10.44 3.75 -29.79
CA LYS A 109 11.48 4.32 -30.66
C LYS A 109 10.86 5.11 -31.81
N THR A 110 9.87 4.55 -32.49
CA THR A 110 9.11 5.25 -33.54
C THR A 110 8.47 6.52 -32.99
N PHE A 111 7.86 6.47 -31.81
CA PHE A 111 7.29 7.65 -31.16
C PHE A 111 8.35 8.73 -30.90
N LEU A 112 9.50 8.36 -30.34
CA LEU A 112 10.60 9.30 -30.11
C LEU A 112 11.12 9.93 -31.40
N ASP A 113 11.19 9.15 -32.49
CA ASP A 113 11.65 9.64 -33.78
C ASP A 113 10.63 10.59 -34.42
N CYS A 114 9.33 10.29 -34.36
CA CYS A 114 8.27 11.22 -34.78
C CYS A 114 8.30 12.51 -33.94
N ALA A 115 8.46 12.41 -32.62
CA ALA A 115 8.55 13.57 -31.74
C ALA A 115 9.76 14.46 -32.09
N ARG A 116 10.92 13.85 -32.33
CA ARG A 116 12.12 14.57 -32.80
C ARG A 116 11.91 15.24 -34.14
N TYR A 117 11.23 14.57 -35.08
CA TYR A 117 10.92 15.13 -36.38
C TYR A 117 10.01 16.37 -36.25
N LEU A 118 8.92 16.26 -35.50
CA LEU A 118 7.98 17.38 -35.31
C LEU A 118 8.66 18.58 -34.64
N LEU A 119 9.47 18.33 -33.60
CA LEU A 119 10.26 19.38 -32.93
C LEU A 119 11.23 20.10 -33.88
N ARG A 120 11.90 19.37 -34.78
CA ARG A 120 12.83 19.95 -35.75
C ARG A 120 12.13 20.79 -36.82
N ASN A 121 10.88 20.46 -37.14
CA ASN A 121 10.10 21.14 -38.17
C ASN A 121 9.09 22.16 -37.62
N GLY A 122 9.05 22.38 -36.29
CA GLY A 122 8.11 23.31 -35.66
C GLY A 122 6.64 22.89 -35.78
N GLN A 123 6.39 21.59 -35.98
CA GLN A 123 5.05 21.05 -36.14
C GLN A 123 4.42 20.64 -34.79
N PRO A 124 3.09 20.74 -34.65
CA PRO A 124 2.41 20.33 -33.44
C PRO A 124 2.42 18.80 -33.26
N PHE A 125 2.49 18.34 -32.01
CA PHE A 125 2.45 16.91 -31.67
C PHE A 125 1.16 16.18 -32.05
N GLY A 126 0.09 16.92 -32.36
CA GLY A 126 -1.18 16.33 -32.84
C GLY A 126 -1.05 15.60 -34.18
N ASP A 127 -0.03 15.91 -34.97
CA ASP A 127 0.20 15.29 -36.29
C ASP A 127 0.93 13.94 -36.20
N MET A 128 1.25 13.49 -35.00
CA MET A 128 2.08 12.29 -34.76
C MET A 128 1.45 10.97 -35.21
N MET A 129 0.11 10.92 -35.30
CA MET A 129 -0.63 9.75 -35.82
C MET A 129 -0.74 9.74 -37.36
N ASN A 130 -0.27 10.80 -38.02
CA ASN A 130 -0.35 10.99 -39.47
C ASN A 130 1.02 10.90 -40.18
N LEU A 131 2.09 10.58 -39.44
CA LEU A 131 3.46 10.33 -39.90
C LEU A 131 3.73 8.82 -39.95
#